data_AF-A0A9W4RK74-F1
#
_entry.id   AF-A0A9W4RK74-F1
#
_cell.length_a   1.000
_cell.length_b   1.000
_cell.length_c   1.000
_cell.angle_alpha   90.00
_cell.angle_beta   90.00
_cell.angle_gamma   90.00
#
_symmetry.space_group_name_H-M   'P 1'
#
loop_
_entity.id
_entity.type
_entity.pdbx_description
1 polymer ?
#
loop_
_entity_poly.entity_id
_entity_poly.type
_entity_poly.pdbx_seq_one_letter_code
_entity_poly.pdbx_strand_id
1 'polypeptide(L)'
;MNKWTILSDTHHKRGPKVMIKPCGNTPQEARERGCHFDVISFCWLPSQCYDAELSREFDEANHLEWFLDPNRTEPLTHEQIMTGEYTGLYVNWEYHVRHCTAMWKKMHRAIILGNGDGVKAIDGYIGVYEHTKHCEHMLLAGRNIAPDIINTRIAVKYPDCGV
;
A
#
# COMPACT_ATOMS: atom_id res chain seq x y z
N MET A 1 -40.30 -23.02 -40.02
CA MET A 1 -38.95 -23.41 -39.55
C MET A 1 -37.98 -22.29 -39.87
N ASN A 2 -36.98 -22.12 -39.00
CA ASN A 2 -35.79 -21.25 -39.07
C ASN A 2 -35.86 -19.87 -38.38
N LYS A 3 -35.62 -19.94 -37.05
CA LYS A 3 -34.91 -18.95 -36.23
C LYS A 3 -33.65 -18.47 -36.93
N TRP A 4 -33.41 -17.16 -36.96
CA TRP A 4 -32.06 -16.59 -36.75
C TRP A 4 -32.20 -15.25 -36.02
N THR A 5 -31.95 -15.32 -34.72
CA THR A 5 -31.81 -14.21 -33.78
C THR A 5 -30.54 -13.43 -34.14
N ILE A 6 -30.65 -12.12 -34.33
CA ILE A 6 -29.49 -11.23 -34.44
C ILE A 6 -28.94 -11.06 -33.02
N LEU A 7 -27.81 -11.71 -32.74
CA LEU A 7 -27.04 -11.46 -31.52
C LEU A 7 -26.33 -10.11 -31.69
N SER A 8 -26.71 -9.15 -30.87
CA SER A 8 -25.96 -7.91 -30.70
C SER A 8 -24.69 -8.21 -29.92
N ASP A 9 -23.55 -8.27 -30.61
CA ASP A 9 -22.23 -8.23 -29.97
C ASP A 9 -22.01 -6.84 -29.36
N THR A 10 -22.38 -6.69 -28.09
CA THR A 10 -21.94 -5.57 -27.28
C THR A 10 -20.60 -5.95 -26.64
N HIS A 11 -19.51 -5.50 -27.23
CA HIS A 11 -18.24 -5.39 -26.51
C HIS A 11 -18.41 -4.38 -25.36
N HIS A 12 -18.96 -4.84 -24.24
CA HIS A 12 -18.81 -4.17 -22.96
C HIS A 12 -17.31 -4.12 -22.67
N LYS A 13 -16.69 -2.95 -22.84
CA LYS A 13 -15.38 -2.64 -22.28
C LYS A 13 -15.50 -2.86 -20.77
N ARG A 14 -15.10 -4.03 -20.27
CA ARG A 14 -15.03 -4.30 -18.84
C ARG A 14 -13.99 -3.32 -18.29
N GLY A 15 -14.41 -2.44 -17.39
CA GLY A 15 -13.48 -1.63 -16.62
C GLY A 15 -12.44 -2.52 -15.90
N PRO A 16 -11.35 -1.95 -15.37
CA PRO A 16 -10.38 -2.72 -14.61
C PRO A 16 -11.09 -3.54 -13.53
N LYS A 17 -10.85 -4.85 -13.53
CA LYS A 17 -11.50 -5.78 -12.61
C LYS A 17 -10.84 -5.63 -11.23
N VAL A 18 -11.59 -5.10 -10.27
CA VAL A 18 -11.17 -5.09 -8.86
C VAL A 18 -11.01 -6.54 -8.38
N MET A 19 -9.81 -6.84 -7.86
CA MET A 19 -9.47 -8.08 -7.19
C MET A 19 -9.78 -7.93 -5.70
N ILE A 20 -10.71 -8.73 -5.19
CA ILE A 20 -11.11 -8.70 -3.78
C ILE A 20 -10.11 -9.49 -2.94
N LYS A 21 -9.46 -8.83 -1.97
CA LYS A 21 -8.44 -9.40 -1.07
C LYS A 21 -7.54 -10.47 -1.73
N PRO A 22 -6.83 -10.13 -2.83
CA PRO A 22 -6.08 -11.11 -3.62
C PRO A 22 -5.03 -11.84 -2.77
N CYS A 23 -4.48 -11.17 -1.75
CA CYS A 23 -3.45 -11.73 -0.87
C CYS A 23 -3.98 -12.44 0.39
N GLY A 24 -5.28 -12.64 0.50
CA GLY A 24 -5.87 -13.34 1.65
C GLY A 24 -5.99 -12.45 2.87
N ASN A 25 -5.77 -13.01 4.06
CA ASN A 25 -5.86 -12.31 5.34
C ASN A 25 -4.70 -12.66 6.30
N THR A 26 -3.74 -13.48 5.86
CA THR A 26 -2.57 -13.87 6.66
C THR A 26 -1.29 -13.76 5.83
N PRO A 27 -0.11 -13.59 6.47
CA PRO A 27 1.14 -13.53 5.75
C PRO A 27 1.44 -14.85 5.02
N GLN A 28 1.03 -15.98 5.61
CA GLN A 28 1.13 -17.29 4.96
C GLN A 28 0.32 -17.34 3.66
N GLU A 29 -0.97 -16.98 3.69
CA GLU A 29 -1.81 -16.95 2.48
C GLU A 29 -1.24 -16.01 1.42
N ALA A 30 -0.72 -14.85 1.84
CA ALA A 30 -0.13 -13.88 0.93
C ALA A 30 1.09 -14.45 0.20
N ARG A 31 2.00 -15.12 0.92
CA ARG A 31 3.17 -15.78 0.32
C ARG A 31 2.77 -16.92 -0.60
N GLU A 32 1.83 -17.77 -0.19
CA GLU A 32 1.31 -18.87 -1.01
C GLU A 32 0.68 -18.38 -2.32
N ARG A 33 0.12 -17.16 -2.32
CA ARG A 33 -0.46 -16.50 -3.49
C ARG A 33 0.52 -15.64 -4.28
N GLY A 34 1.81 -15.62 -3.91
CA GLY A 34 2.85 -14.84 -4.58
C GLY A 34 2.70 -13.33 -4.43
N CYS A 35 2.09 -12.88 -3.34
CA CYS A 35 2.03 -11.46 -3.00
C CYS A 35 3.33 -10.96 -2.38
N HIS A 36 3.48 -9.63 -2.37
CA HIS A 36 4.64 -8.92 -1.87
C HIS A 36 4.24 -8.08 -0.66
N PHE A 37 5.10 -8.03 0.37
CA PHE A 37 4.90 -7.13 1.48
C PHE A 37 5.47 -5.76 1.13
N ASP A 38 4.62 -4.74 1.11
CA ASP A 38 5.00 -3.37 0.77
C ASP A 38 5.28 -2.56 2.03
N VAL A 39 6.55 -2.24 2.25
CA VAL A 39 7.04 -1.46 3.40
C VAL A 39 6.43 -0.06 3.49
N ILE A 40 6.02 0.51 2.36
CA ILE A 40 5.40 1.83 2.32
C ILE A 40 4.03 1.75 2.96
N SER A 41 3.16 0.88 2.44
CA SER A 41 1.75 0.79 2.84
C SER A 41 1.49 -0.10 4.07
N PHE A 42 2.48 -0.93 4.44
CA PHE A 42 2.31 -2.08 5.34
C PHE A 42 1.20 -3.03 4.86
N CYS A 43 1.10 -3.23 3.53
CA CYS A 43 0.10 -4.11 2.93
C CYS A 43 0.76 -5.31 2.24
N TRP A 44 0.09 -6.45 2.26
CA TRP A 44 0.35 -7.53 1.32
C TRP A 44 -0.39 -7.25 0.00
N LEU A 45 0.36 -7.11 -1.09
CA LEU A 45 -0.14 -6.66 -2.38
C LEU A 45 0.19 -7.65 -3.51
N PRO A 46 -0.71 -7.87 -4.47
CA PRO A 46 -0.39 -8.65 -5.66
C PRO A 46 0.48 -7.80 -6.60
N SER A 47 1.17 -8.44 -7.54
CA SER A 47 2.09 -7.75 -8.47
C SER A 47 1.45 -6.59 -9.25
N GLN A 48 0.14 -6.58 -9.45
CA GLN A 48 -0.58 -5.51 -10.15
C GLN A 48 -0.59 -4.18 -9.35
N CYS A 49 -0.54 -4.24 -8.01
CA CYS A 49 -0.58 -3.08 -7.12
C CYS A 49 0.73 -2.85 -6.34
N TYR A 50 1.72 -3.73 -6.49
CA TYR A 50 3.01 -3.62 -5.83
C TYR A 50 4.03 -2.87 -6.70
N ASP A 51 4.51 -1.72 -6.21
CA ASP A 51 5.49 -0.88 -6.90
C ASP A 51 6.90 -1.21 -6.40
N ALA A 52 7.48 -2.30 -6.91
CA ALA A 52 8.75 -2.80 -6.41
C ALA A 52 9.90 -1.77 -6.48
N GLU A 53 9.92 -0.93 -7.52
CA GLU A 53 10.92 0.12 -7.67
C GLU A 53 10.76 1.18 -6.57
N LEU A 54 9.53 1.68 -6.37
CA LEU A 54 9.28 2.69 -5.35
C LEU A 54 9.50 2.15 -3.93
N SER A 55 9.09 0.91 -3.65
CA SER A 55 9.33 0.27 -2.34
C SER A 55 10.83 0.13 -2.07
N ARG A 56 11.63 -0.25 -3.07
CA ARG A 56 13.10 -0.31 -2.95
C ARG A 56 13.71 1.08 -2.70
N GLU A 57 13.32 2.10 -3.49
CA GLU A 57 13.78 3.47 -3.28
C GLU A 57 13.45 3.98 -1.88
N PHE A 58 12.27 3.63 -1.37
CA PHE A 58 11.83 3.98 -0.03
C PHE A 58 12.69 3.30 1.03
N ASP A 59 13.00 2.02 0.90
CA ASP A 59 13.88 1.33 1.84
C ASP A 59 15.30 1.91 1.84
N GLU A 60 15.87 2.21 0.68
CA GLU A 60 17.23 2.73 0.56
C GLU A 60 17.38 4.17 1.07
N ALA A 61 16.35 4.99 0.91
CA ALA A 61 16.41 6.42 1.25
C ALA A 61 16.13 6.72 2.73
N ASN A 62 15.65 5.75 3.50
CA ASN A 62 15.09 5.99 4.82
C ASN A 62 15.72 5.08 5.88
N HIS A 63 16.14 5.66 7.01
CA HIS A 63 16.56 4.92 8.21
C HIS A 63 15.39 4.86 9.20
N LEU A 64 14.36 4.08 8.85
CA LEU A 64 13.13 4.00 9.63
C LEU A 64 13.30 3.06 10.83
N GLU A 65 12.55 3.34 11.89
CA GLU A 65 12.56 2.57 13.13
C GLU A 65 11.16 2.06 13.45
N TRP A 66 11.08 0.82 13.95
CA TRP A 66 9.86 0.16 14.35
C TRP A 66 10.00 -0.41 15.76
N PHE A 67 8.95 -0.27 16.56
CA PHE A 67 8.94 -0.73 17.95
C PHE A 67 7.66 -1.50 18.27
N LEU A 68 7.74 -2.48 19.16
CA LEU A 68 6.56 -3.15 19.72
C LEU A 68 5.84 -2.31 20.78
N ASP A 69 6.54 -1.33 21.36
CA ASP A 69 6.04 -0.45 22.40
C ASP A 69 6.36 1.04 22.12
N PRO A 70 5.57 1.99 22.65
CA PRO A 70 5.79 3.42 22.39
C PRO A 70 6.99 4.02 23.13
N ASN A 71 7.55 3.35 24.14
CA ASN A 71 8.72 3.80 24.90
C ASN A 71 10.04 3.38 24.23
N ARG A 72 9.99 2.73 23.06
CA ARG A 72 11.15 2.29 22.26
C ARG A 72 12.03 1.24 22.97
N THR A 73 11.44 0.43 23.84
CA THR A 73 12.19 -0.61 24.59
C THR A 73 12.35 -1.92 23.82
N GLU A 74 11.48 -2.17 22.84
CA GLU A 74 11.45 -3.39 22.03
C GLU A 74 11.56 -3.05 20.53
N PRO A 75 12.78 -2.74 20.03
CA PRO A 75 13.02 -2.42 18.62
C PRO A 75 12.93 -3.67 17.72
N LEU A 76 12.49 -3.47 16.48
CA LEU A 76 12.49 -4.48 15.42
C LEU A 76 13.41 -4.10 14.28
N THR A 77 14.06 -5.10 13.68
CA THR A 77 14.88 -4.93 12.48
C THR A 77 14.01 -4.85 11.22
N HIS A 78 14.61 -4.32 10.14
CA HIS A 78 13.99 -4.34 8.82
C HIS A 78 13.61 -5.77 8.36
N GLU A 79 14.51 -6.74 8.57
CA GLU A 79 14.23 -8.15 8.25
C GLU A 79 13.00 -8.68 9.00
N GLN A 80 12.87 -8.35 10.29
CA GLN A 80 11.73 -8.76 11.11
C GLN A 80 10.42 -8.15 10.58
N ILE A 81 10.38 -6.85 10.27
CA ILE A 81 9.14 -6.23 9.77
C ILE A 81 8.79 -6.71 8.37
N MET A 82 9.77 -7.04 7.53
CA MET A 82 9.54 -7.52 6.16
C MET A 82 8.96 -8.94 6.12
N THR A 83 8.97 -9.66 7.25
CA THR A 83 8.17 -10.88 7.38
C THR A 83 6.67 -10.59 7.24
N GLY A 84 6.20 -9.38 7.56
CA GLY A 84 4.78 -9.04 7.58
C GLY A 84 3.99 -9.77 8.68
N GLU A 85 4.65 -10.40 9.66
CA GLU A 85 4.01 -11.15 10.77
C GLU A 85 3.58 -10.23 11.93
N TYR A 86 4.19 -9.05 12.03
CA TYR A 86 3.95 -8.15 13.15
C TYR A 86 2.73 -7.27 12.93
N THR A 87 1.76 -7.37 13.83
CA THR A 87 0.58 -6.50 13.81
C THR A 87 0.70 -5.41 14.85
N GLY A 88 0.57 -4.14 14.43
CA GLY A 88 0.45 -3.03 15.36
C GLY A 88 1.78 -2.51 15.93
N LEU A 89 2.64 -2.02 15.05
CA LEU A 89 3.95 -1.44 15.39
C LEU A 89 3.87 0.06 15.64
N TYR A 90 4.72 0.55 16.53
CA TYR A 90 4.89 1.97 16.81
C TYR A 90 6.02 2.54 15.96
N VAL A 91 5.75 3.68 15.34
CA VAL A 91 6.70 4.41 14.49
C VAL A 91 6.67 5.90 14.81
N ASN A 92 7.76 6.57 14.46
CA ASN A 92 7.92 8.00 14.71
C ASN A 92 7.20 8.87 13.67
N TRP A 93 7.16 10.18 13.92
CA TRP A 93 6.51 11.14 13.03
C TRP A 93 7.18 11.22 11.66
N GLU A 94 8.50 11.10 11.60
CA GLU A 94 9.25 11.06 10.34
C GLU A 94 8.78 9.92 9.44
N TYR A 95 8.59 8.73 10.00
CA TYR A 95 8.00 7.60 9.28
C TYR A 95 6.64 7.97 8.70
N HIS A 96 5.76 8.57 9.49
CA HIS A 96 4.40 8.91 9.05
C HIS A 96 4.43 9.89 7.85
N VAL A 97 5.28 10.92 7.91
CA VAL A 97 5.44 11.88 6.80
C VAL A 97 5.99 11.20 5.54
N ARG A 98 7.00 10.34 5.68
CA ARG A 98 7.58 9.57 4.56
C ARG A 98 6.55 8.62 3.95
N HIS A 99 5.78 7.91 4.79
CA HIS A 99 4.66 7.07 4.36
C HIS A 99 3.63 7.87 3.54
N CYS A 100 3.14 9.01 4.05
CA CYS A 100 2.14 9.84 3.35
C CYS A 100 2.64 10.31 1.98
N THR A 101 3.85 10.83 1.91
CA THR A 101 4.42 11.34 0.66
C THR A 101 4.72 10.24 -0.36
N ALA A 102 5.18 9.06 0.11
CA ALA A 102 5.39 7.90 -0.75
C ALA A 102 4.07 7.29 -1.27
N MET A 103 3.01 7.27 -0.45
CA MET A 103 1.67 6.84 -0.88
C MET A 103 1.13 7.74 -2.02
N TRP A 104 1.31 9.06 -1.92
CA TRP A 104 0.98 9.99 -3.01
C TRP A 104 1.82 9.76 -4.26
N LYS A 105 3.13 9.52 -4.12
CA LYS A 105 4.00 9.18 -5.26
C LYS A 105 3.54 7.88 -5.94
N LYS A 106 3.17 6.85 -5.17
CA LYS A 106 2.62 5.58 -5.68
C LYS A 106 1.31 5.79 -6.45
N MET A 107 0.38 6.56 -5.86
CA MET A 107 -0.88 6.94 -6.52
C MET A 107 -0.63 7.67 -7.85
N HIS A 108 0.26 8.65 -7.86
CA HIS A 108 0.60 9.41 -9.05
C HIS A 108 1.21 8.53 -10.14
N ARG A 109 2.15 7.65 -9.78
CA ARG A 109 2.79 6.68 -10.70
C ARG A 109 1.77 5.77 -11.37
N ALA A 110 0.71 5.36 -10.68
CA ALA A 110 -0.36 4.57 -11.29
C ALA A 110 -1.25 5.38 -12.24
N ILE A 111 -1.48 6.67 -11.97
CA ILE A 111 -2.28 7.54 -12.85
C ILE A 111 -1.56 7.76 -14.19
N ILE A 112 -0.24 7.94 -14.17
CA ILE A 112 0.54 8.31 -15.36
C ILE A 112 1.03 7.11 -16.18
N LEU A 113 0.47 5.91 -15.96
CA LEU A 113 0.81 4.69 -16.70
C LEU A 113 0.73 4.87 -18.22
N GLY A 114 1.85 5.24 -18.82
CA GLY A 114 2.03 5.38 -20.26
C GLY A 114 3.45 5.11 -20.73
N ASN A 115 4.45 5.13 -19.84
CA ASN A 115 5.87 5.16 -20.22
C ASN A 115 6.74 4.04 -19.62
N GLY A 116 6.20 3.11 -18.83
CA GLY A 116 6.94 1.93 -18.33
C GLY A 116 7.25 1.93 -16.84
N ASP A 117 7.08 3.05 -16.13
CA ASP A 117 7.32 3.16 -14.69
C ASP A 117 6.00 3.23 -13.90
N GLY A 118 5.87 2.47 -12.80
CA GLY A 118 4.70 2.46 -11.91
C GLY A 118 3.91 1.13 -11.88
N VAL A 119 2.77 1.13 -11.18
CA VAL A 119 1.90 -0.04 -10.98
C VAL A 119 0.67 -0.01 -11.85
N LYS A 120 0.17 -1.18 -12.27
CA LYS A 120 -0.99 -1.31 -13.20
C LYS A 120 -2.33 -0.95 -12.57
N ALA A 121 -2.38 -0.88 -11.24
CA ALA A 121 -3.57 -0.60 -10.46
C ALA A 121 -3.20 -0.04 -9.09
N ILE A 122 -4.13 0.66 -8.46
CA ILE A 122 -4.00 1.08 -7.06
C ILE A 122 -4.74 0.12 -6.14
N ASP A 123 -4.13 -0.12 -4.97
CA ASP A 123 -4.76 -0.89 -3.90
C ASP A 123 -5.85 -0.09 -3.19
N GLY A 124 -6.84 -0.77 -2.63
CA GLY A 124 -7.98 -0.14 -1.96
C GLY A 124 -7.64 0.59 -0.66
N TYR A 125 -6.40 0.49 -0.16
CA TYR A 125 -5.97 1.29 0.99
C TYR A 125 -5.52 2.69 0.55
N ILE A 126 -4.79 2.81 -0.57
CA ILE A 126 -4.39 4.10 -1.14
C ILE A 126 -5.53 4.74 -1.94
N GLY A 127 -6.26 3.94 -2.72
CA GLY A 127 -7.20 4.41 -3.74
C GLY A 127 -8.47 5.07 -3.19
N VAL A 128 -8.70 5.00 -1.88
CA VAL A 128 -9.83 5.69 -1.24
C VAL A 128 -9.48 7.14 -0.92
N TYR A 129 -10.38 8.05 -1.25
CA TYR A 129 -10.15 9.49 -1.11
C TYR A 129 -9.90 9.91 0.35
N GLU A 130 -10.49 9.19 1.30
CA GLU A 130 -10.30 9.35 2.73
C GLU A 130 -8.83 9.24 3.13
N HIS A 131 -8.05 8.38 2.48
CA HIS A 131 -6.62 8.29 2.75
C HIS A 131 -5.90 9.56 2.27
N THR A 132 -6.24 10.08 1.08
CA THR A 132 -5.68 11.36 0.61
C THR A 132 -5.95 12.50 1.59
N LYS A 133 -7.19 12.60 2.08
CA LYS A 133 -7.57 13.60 3.11
C LYS A 133 -6.81 13.42 4.42
N HIS A 134 -6.59 12.17 4.84
CA HIS A 134 -5.78 11.86 6.02
C HIS A 134 -4.35 12.36 5.85
N CYS A 135 -3.68 12.01 4.74
CA CYS A 135 -2.33 12.48 4.45
C CYS A 135 -2.24 14.00 4.43
N GLU A 136 -3.18 14.67 3.76
CA GLU A 136 -3.26 16.13 3.73
C GLU A 136 -3.37 16.71 5.15
N HIS A 137 -4.33 16.22 5.94
CA HIS A 137 -4.52 16.67 7.31
C HIS A 137 -3.26 16.49 8.16
N MET A 138 -2.65 15.30 8.12
CA MET A 138 -1.46 14.99 8.92
C MET A 138 -0.28 15.89 8.54
N LEU A 139 -0.03 16.13 7.25
CA LEU A 139 1.05 17.00 6.78
C LEU A 139 0.83 18.48 7.11
N LEU A 140 -0.42 18.93 7.20
CA LEU A 140 -0.75 20.31 7.58
C LEU A 140 -0.75 20.51 9.09
N ALA A 141 -1.36 19.60 9.85
CA ALA A 141 -1.54 19.71 11.29
C ALA A 141 -0.26 19.35 12.07
N GLY A 142 0.54 18.40 11.56
CA GLY A 142 1.71 17.87 12.26
C GLY A 142 3.02 18.62 11.99
N ARG A 143 2.98 19.82 11.39
CA ARG A 143 4.19 20.61 11.04
C ARG A 143 5.11 20.92 12.23
N ASN A 144 4.56 20.96 13.44
CA ASN A 144 5.30 21.28 14.67
C ASN A 144 5.62 20.04 15.52
N ILE A 145 5.32 18.83 15.04
CA ILE A 145 5.68 17.59 15.74
C ILE A 145 7.15 17.29 15.43
N ALA A 146 7.94 17.07 16.49
CA ALA A 146 9.34 16.70 16.32
C ALA A 146 9.45 15.33 15.60
N PRO A 147 10.40 15.16 14.64
CA PRO A 147 10.45 13.99 13.77
C PRO A 147 10.52 12.64 14.50
N ASP A 148 11.18 12.59 15.66
CA ASP A 148 11.42 11.36 16.40
C ASP A 148 10.25 10.94 17.29
N ILE A 149 9.24 11.79 17.50
CA ILE A 149 8.12 11.49 18.40
C ILE A 149 7.31 10.28 17.90
N ILE A 150 7.16 9.27 18.76
CA ILE A 150 6.28 8.13 18.51
C ILE A 150 4.82 8.59 18.66
N ASN A 151 4.10 8.66 17.56
CA ASN A 151 2.69 9.06 17.55
C ASN A 151 1.81 8.22 16.63
N THR A 152 2.40 7.25 15.94
CA THR A 152 1.72 6.48 14.90
C THR A 152 1.83 5.00 15.22
N ARG A 153 0.70 4.31 15.11
CA ARG A 153 0.62 2.86 15.21
C ARG A 153 0.18 2.28 13.86
N ILE A 154 1.05 1.52 13.20
CA ILE A 154 0.80 0.90 11.90
C ILE A 154 0.44 -0.57 12.05
N ALA A 155 -0.34 -1.10 11.11
CA ALA A 155 -0.74 -2.50 11.09
C ALA A 155 -0.70 -3.05 9.67
N VAL A 156 -0.43 -4.35 9.57
CA VAL A 156 -0.45 -5.14 8.33
C VAL A 156 -1.88 -5.18 7.77
N LYS A 157 -2.02 -5.01 6.46
CA LYS A 157 -3.33 -4.99 5.77
C LYS A 157 -3.31 -5.88 4.53
N TYR A 158 -4.50 -6.27 4.10
CA TYR A 158 -4.74 -7.08 2.90
C TYR A 158 -5.86 -6.43 2.08
N PRO A 159 -5.57 -5.29 1.42
CA PRO A 159 -6.60 -4.54 0.70
C PRO A 159 -6.99 -5.24 -0.62
N ASP A 160 -8.09 -4.78 -1.20
CA ASP A 160 -8.42 -5.05 -2.60
C ASP A 160 -7.39 -4.41 -3.54
N CYS A 161 -7.37 -4.80 -4.81
CA CYS A 161 -6.46 -4.23 -5.82
C CYS A 161 -7.19 -4.03 -7.15
N GLY A 162 -7.12 -2.83 -7.75
CA GLY A 162 -7.76 -2.57 -9.04
C GLY A 162 -8.55 -1.26 -9.14
N VAL A 163 -8.26 -0.27 -8.29
CA VAL A 163 -8.83 1.08 -8.40
C VAL A 163 -8.10 1.87 -9.48
#